data_AF-A0A519SS70-F1
#
_entry.id   AF-A0A519SS70-F1
#
_cell.length_a   1.000
_cell.length_b   1.000
_cell.length_c   1.000
_cell.angle_alpha   90.00
_cell.angle_beta   90.00
_cell.angle_gamma   90.00
#
_symmetry.space_group_name_H-M   'P 1'
#
loop_
_entity.id
_entity.type
_entity.pdbx_description
1 polymer ?
#
loop_
_entity_poly.entity_id
_entity_poly.type
_entity_poly.pdbx_seq_one_letter_code
_entity_poly.pdbx_strand_id
1 'polypeptide(L)'
;FVDMLSHARTDMAMIRELAADESAYRSLTRSWFLHSPLYEMLQTIAEKKGKLIITTDHGTIRVKRPYKIVGDRNTNTNLRYKHGRNLGFDESRDIYVVRKPESIFLPRENVSTAYVFTLGDYFFAYPNNYNYYVNYYKDTFQHGGVSLEECIIPYITLTAKG
;
A
#
# COMPACT_ATOMS: atom_id res chain seq x y z
N PHE A 1 -1.06 -11.42 5.75
CA PHE A 1 0.12 -12.18 5.27
C PHE A 1 0.75 -11.54 4.04
N VAL A 2 0.02 -11.33 2.95
CA VAL A 2 0.55 -10.65 1.74
C VAL A 2 1.09 -9.26 2.09
N ASP A 3 0.38 -8.51 2.91
CA ASP A 3 0.86 -7.24 3.46
C ASP A 3 2.13 -7.39 4.33
N MET A 4 2.15 -8.38 5.22
CA MET A 4 3.37 -8.73 5.98
C MET A 4 4.53 -9.15 5.07
N LEU A 5 4.29 -9.81 3.93
CA LEU A 5 5.34 -10.14 2.95
C LEU A 5 5.86 -8.88 2.25
N SER A 6 4.98 -7.92 1.93
CA SER A 6 5.39 -6.62 1.37
C SER A 6 6.28 -5.85 2.34
N HIS A 7 5.94 -5.85 3.63
CA HIS A 7 6.76 -5.27 4.68
C HIS A 7 8.05 -6.06 4.93
N ALA A 8 7.99 -7.38 5.08
CA ALA A 8 9.16 -8.24 5.29
C ALA A 8 10.15 -8.19 4.13
N ARG A 9 9.71 -7.92 2.90
CA ARG A 9 10.59 -7.67 1.75
C ARG A 9 11.45 -6.41 1.93
N THR A 10 10.93 -5.41 2.63
CA THR A 10 11.67 -4.19 2.97
C THR A 10 12.73 -4.49 4.05
N ASP A 11 12.42 -5.38 4.98
CA ASP A 11 13.26 -5.65 6.16
C ASP A 11 14.24 -6.83 6.00
N MET A 12 13.96 -7.77 5.09
CA MET A 12 14.73 -9.02 4.93
C MET A 12 15.28 -9.15 3.51
N ALA A 13 16.61 -9.09 3.39
CA ALA A 13 17.32 -9.19 2.11
C ALA A 13 16.95 -10.45 1.30
N MET A 14 16.81 -11.60 1.98
CA MET A 14 16.43 -12.87 1.35
C MET A 14 15.06 -12.80 0.66
N ILE A 15 14.06 -12.17 1.27
CA ILE A 15 12.72 -12.03 0.69
C ILE A 15 12.75 -11.08 -0.50
N ARG A 16 13.61 -10.06 -0.46
CA ARG A 16 13.83 -9.13 -1.58
C ARG A 16 14.40 -9.82 -2.81
N GLU A 17 15.30 -10.78 -2.63
CA GLU A 17 15.84 -11.61 -3.71
C GLU A 17 14.79 -12.54 -4.30
N LEU A 18 14.02 -13.23 -3.46
CA LEU A 18 12.99 -14.18 -3.90
C LEU A 18 11.80 -13.51 -4.61
N ALA A 19 11.48 -12.26 -4.25
CA ALA A 19 10.42 -11.47 -4.85
C ALA A 19 10.98 -10.22 -5.53
N ALA A 20 11.95 -10.38 -6.44
CA ALA A 20 12.65 -9.27 -7.07
C ALA A 20 11.72 -8.34 -7.91
N ASP A 21 10.65 -8.90 -8.48
CA ASP A 21 9.65 -8.19 -9.27
C ASP A 21 8.22 -8.64 -8.96
N GLU A 22 7.25 -8.00 -9.62
CA GLU A 22 5.83 -8.25 -9.49
C GLU A 22 5.44 -9.69 -9.86
N SER A 23 6.12 -10.30 -10.82
CA SER A 23 5.85 -11.68 -11.26
C SER A 23 6.33 -12.69 -10.22
N ALA A 24 7.54 -12.52 -9.70
CA ALA A 24 8.11 -13.31 -8.63
C ALA A 24 7.26 -13.18 -7.35
N TYR A 25 6.84 -11.96 -7.00
CA TYR A 25 5.96 -11.71 -5.86
C TYR A 25 4.61 -12.42 -5.99
N ARG A 26 3.98 -12.38 -7.16
CA ARG A 26 2.73 -13.13 -7.43
C ARG A 26 2.94 -14.64 -7.33
N SER A 27 4.06 -15.14 -7.83
CA SER A 27 4.39 -16.56 -7.81
C SER A 27 4.57 -17.07 -6.38
N LEU A 28 5.32 -16.32 -5.55
CA LEU A 28 5.50 -16.62 -4.13
C LEU A 28 4.16 -16.57 -3.37
N THR A 29 3.36 -15.53 -3.62
CA THR A 29 2.03 -15.37 -3.00
C THR A 29 1.10 -16.52 -3.35
N ARG A 30 1.09 -16.95 -4.63
CA ARG A 30 0.31 -18.11 -5.08
C ARG A 30 0.76 -19.38 -4.39
N SER A 31 2.08 -19.60 -4.30
CA SER A 31 2.64 -20.78 -3.63
C SER A 31 2.22 -20.83 -2.15
N TRP A 32 2.35 -19.72 -1.43
CA TRP A 32 1.87 -19.63 -0.05
C TRP A 32 0.37 -19.90 0.05
N PHE A 33 -0.44 -19.26 -0.80
CA PHE A 33 -1.89 -19.37 -0.74
C PHE A 33 -2.35 -20.83 -0.86
N LEU A 34 -1.81 -21.58 -1.81
CA LEU A 34 -2.17 -22.98 -2.04
C LEU A 34 -1.85 -23.91 -0.86
N HIS A 35 -0.96 -23.50 0.05
CA HIS A 35 -0.58 -24.24 1.26
C HIS A 35 -1.01 -23.51 2.54
N SER A 36 -1.92 -22.54 2.44
CA SER A 36 -2.35 -21.71 3.57
C SER A 36 -3.65 -22.23 4.20
N PRO A 37 -3.85 -22.01 5.51
CA PRO A 37 -5.14 -22.25 6.17
C PRO A 37 -6.31 -21.49 5.52
N LEU A 38 -6.02 -20.37 4.84
CA LEU A 38 -7.03 -19.63 4.08
C LEU A 38 -7.59 -20.51 2.94
N TYR A 39 -6.74 -21.20 2.18
CA TYR A 39 -7.20 -22.07 1.09
C TYR A 39 -8.04 -23.24 1.61
N GLU A 40 -7.63 -23.88 2.71
CA GLU A 40 -8.41 -24.92 3.39
C GLU A 40 -9.79 -24.42 3.85
N MET A 41 -9.85 -23.19 4.36
CA MET A 41 -11.12 -22.54 4.71
C MET A 41 -12.02 -22.35 3.48
N LEU A 42 -11.48 -21.93 2.35
CA LEU A 42 -12.25 -21.77 1.11
C LEU A 42 -12.83 -23.11 0.63
N GLN A 43 -12.07 -24.20 0.75
CA GLN A 43 -12.53 -25.56 0.43
C GLN A 43 -13.68 -25.97 1.35
N THR A 44 -13.54 -25.74 2.66
CA THR A 44 -14.59 -26.05 3.65
C THR A 44 -15.89 -25.29 3.37
N ILE A 45 -15.80 -24.02 2.96
CA ILE A 45 -16.98 -23.22 2.57
C ILE A 45 -17.66 -23.84 1.33
N ALA A 46 -16.87 -24.27 0.35
CA ALA A 46 -17.38 -24.90 -0.86
C ALA A 46 -18.10 -26.23 -0.56
N GLU A 47 -17.54 -27.09 0.30
CA GLU A 47 -18.17 -28.36 0.73
C GLU A 47 -19.55 -28.13 1.37
N LYS A 48 -19.69 -27.06 2.13
CA LYS A 48 -20.96 -26.66 2.76
C LYS A 48 -21.91 -25.92 1.82
N LYS A 49 -21.56 -25.80 0.54
CA LYS A 49 -22.30 -25.03 -0.48
C LYS A 49 -22.55 -23.57 -0.05
N GLY A 50 -21.61 -23.01 0.71
CA GLY A 50 -21.68 -21.63 1.17
C GLY A 50 -21.47 -20.65 0.01
N LYS A 51 -22.13 -19.50 0.10
CA LYS A 51 -21.84 -18.34 -0.75
C LYS A 51 -20.64 -17.61 -0.15
N LEU A 52 -19.66 -17.28 -0.98
CA LEU A 52 -18.42 -16.65 -0.57
C LEU A 52 -18.24 -15.33 -1.30
N ILE A 53 -17.81 -14.29 -0.58
CA ILE A 53 -17.37 -13.02 -1.15
C ILE A 53 -15.88 -12.88 -0.82
N ILE A 54 -15.05 -12.61 -1.84
CA ILE A 54 -13.63 -12.30 -1.66
C ILE A 54 -13.38 -10.88 -2.16
N THR A 55 -12.72 -10.08 -1.33
CA THR A 55 -12.30 -8.72 -1.65
C THR A 55 -11.06 -8.34 -0.81
N THR A 56 -10.59 -7.10 -0.95
CA THR A 56 -9.46 -6.53 -0.20
C THR A 56 -9.79 -5.07 0.09
N ASP A 57 -9.18 -4.50 1.13
CA ASP A 57 -9.31 -3.08 1.47
C ASP A 57 -8.49 -2.18 0.54
N HIS A 58 -7.34 -2.66 0.10
CA HIS A 58 -6.50 -1.98 -0.89
C HIS A 58 -5.66 -2.97 -1.70
N GLY A 59 -5.06 -2.47 -2.78
CA GLY A 59 -3.94 -3.13 -3.45
C GLY A 59 -2.58 -2.56 -3.02
N THR A 60 -1.55 -2.78 -3.84
CA THR A 60 -0.18 -2.30 -3.56
C THR A 60 0.53 -2.01 -4.88
N ILE A 61 1.51 -1.12 -4.84
CA ILE A 61 2.34 -0.76 -5.99
C ILE A 61 3.83 -0.76 -5.62
N ARG A 62 4.67 -1.18 -6.56
CA ARG A 62 6.12 -1.09 -6.44
C ARG A 62 6.56 0.36 -6.64
N VAL A 63 7.09 0.99 -5.59
CA VAL A 63 7.49 2.41 -5.63
C VAL A 63 8.87 2.59 -6.23
N LYS A 64 9.07 3.65 -7.01
CA LYS A 64 10.34 3.89 -7.74
C LYS A 64 10.83 5.32 -7.64
N ARG A 65 9.92 6.29 -7.63
CA ARG A 65 10.26 7.71 -7.74
C ARG A 65 10.09 8.41 -6.38
N PRO A 66 11.15 8.93 -5.77
CA PRO A 66 11.01 9.64 -4.51
C PRO A 66 10.42 11.04 -4.71
N TYR A 67 9.65 11.48 -3.73
CA TYR A 67 9.05 12.81 -3.64
C TYR A 67 9.43 13.45 -2.31
N LYS A 68 10.04 14.63 -2.34
CA LYS A 68 10.46 15.30 -1.11
C LYS A 68 9.25 15.84 -0.35
N ILE A 69 9.18 15.53 0.94
CA ILE A 69 8.20 16.12 1.84
C ILE A 69 8.84 16.40 3.20
N VAL A 70 8.46 17.52 3.78
CA VAL A 70 8.82 17.95 5.13
C VAL A 70 7.55 17.90 5.96
N GLY A 71 7.62 17.30 7.14
CA GLY A 71 6.56 17.31 8.12
C GLY A 71 7.14 17.56 9.51
N ASP A 72 6.26 17.81 10.47
CA ASP A 72 6.63 17.88 11.88
C ASP A 72 6.83 16.47 12.47
N ARG A 73 7.16 16.40 13.76
CA ARG A 73 7.34 15.13 14.48
C ARG A 73 6.07 14.28 14.59
N ASN A 74 4.90 14.89 14.46
CA ASN A 74 3.61 14.20 14.59
C ASN A 74 3.12 13.66 13.25
N THR A 75 3.81 13.99 12.15
CA THR A 75 3.49 13.49 10.82
C THR A 75 3.68 11.98 10.78
N ASN A 76 2.66 11.26 10.33
CA ASN A 76 2.65 9.80 10.25
C ASN A 76 3.81 9.25 9.39
N THR A 77 4.15 7.97 9.57
CA THR A 77 5.30 7.32 8.90
C THR A 77 4.99 6.76 7.51
N ASN A 78 3.73 6.72 7.07
CA ASN A 78 3.34 6.12 5.78
C ASN A 78 4.03 6.83 4.60
N LEU A 79 4.57 6.07 3.65
CA LEU A 79 5.36 6.61 2.53
C LEU A 79 4.53 7.08 1.34
N ARG A 80 3.22 6.84 1.36
CA ARG A 80 2.30 7.07 0.26
C ARG A 80 1.29 8.16 0.55
N TYR A 81 1.01 8.42 1.83
CA TYR A 81 0.28 9.61 2.25
C TYR A 81 0.84 10.20 3.53
N LYS A 82 0.79 11.53 3.62
CA LYS A 82 1.03 12.29 4.85
C LYS A 82 -0.21 13.09 5.25
N HIS A 83 -0.44 13.23 6.54
CA HIS A 83 -1.39 14.21 7.06
C HIS A 83 -0.78 15.02 8.19
N GLY A 84 -1.14 16.30 8.28
CA GLY A 84 -0.60 17.21 9.29
C GLY A 84 -0.89 18.67 8.99
N ARG A 85 -0.46 19.56 9.90
CA ARG A 85 -0.73 21.01 9.80
C ARG A 85 0.32 21.76 8.98
N ASN A 86 1.56 21.28 8.98
CA ASN A 86 2.73 21.98 8.43
C ASN A 86 3.52 21.07 7.49
N LEU A 87 2.87 20.60 6.42
CA LEU A 87 3.52 19.81 5.38
C LEU A 87 4.16 20.73 4.34
N GLY A 88 5.48 20.63 4.18
CA GLY A 88 6.26 21.34 3.17
C GLY A 88 6.59 20.43 1.99
N PHE A 89 6.20 20.82 0.79
CA PHE A 89 6.45 20.10 -0.45
C PHE A 89 6.35 21.07 -1.61
N ASP A 90 7.00 20.75 -2.73
CA ASP A 90 6.78 21.49 -3.98
C ASP A 90 5.43 21.05 -4.57
N GLU A 91 4.62 21.96 -5.11
CA GLU A 91 3.37 21.56 -5.77
C GLU A 91 3.67 20.99 -7.17
N SER A 92 3.13 19.81 -7.47
CA SER A 92 3.31 19.18 -8.77
C SER A 92 2.16 18.22 -9.10
N ARG A 93 2.15 17.73 -10.35
CA ARG A 93 1.20 16.71 -10.85
C ARG A 93 1.41 15.30 -10.29
N ASP A 94 2.42 15.09 -9.46
CA ASP A 94 2.81 13.77 -8.94
C ASP A 94 2.23 13.50 -7.54
N ILE A 95 1.55 14.49 -6.95
CA ILE A 95 0.87 14.41 -5.67
C ILE A 95 -0.58 14.89 -5.79
N TYR A 96 -1.41 14.43 -4.86
CA TYR A 96 -2.77 14.91 -4.68
C TYR A 96 -2.91 15.54 -3.29
N VAL A 97 -3.20 16.83 -3.26
CA VAL A 97 -3.28 17.62 -2.02
C VAL A 97 -4.74 17.88 -1.66
N VAL A 98 -5.10 17.55 -0.43
CA VAL A 98 -6.44 17.78 0.13
C VAL A 98 -6.33 18.67 1.36
N ARG A 99 -6.72 19.94 1.22
CA ARG A 99 -6.71 20.93 2.32
C ARG A 99 -7.99 20.92 3.17
N LYS A 100 -9.02 20.20 2.72
CA LYS A 100 -10.29 19.98 3.43
C LYS A 100 -10.57 18.48 3.49
N PRO A 101 -10.01 17.74 4.47
CA PRO A 101 -10.11 16.27 4.54
C PRO A 101 -11.54 15.75 4.44
N GLU A 102 -12.49 16.49 5.01
CA GLU A 102 -13.92 16.17 5.00
C GLU A 102 -14.52 16.07 3.59
N SER A 103 -13.93 16.74 2.59
CA SER A 103 -14.40 16.68 1.19
C SER A 103 -14.20 15.31 0.54
N ILE A 104 -13.35 14.46 1.11
CA ILE A 104 -13.12 13.08 0.69
C ILE A 104 -13.41 12.10 1.83
N PHE A 105 -14.25 12.51 2.78
CA PHE A 105 -14.67 11.68 3.93
C PHE A 105 -13.54 11.26 4.87
N LEU A 106 -12.43 12.01 4.91
CA LEU A 106 -11.33 11.77 5.85
C LEU A 106 -11.48 12.60 7.13
N PRO A 107 -10.98 12.10 8.27
CA PRO A 107 -11.06 12.82 9.52
C PRO A 107 -10.21 14.09 9.48
N ARG A 108 -10.68 15.10 10.20
CA ARG A 108 -9.98 16.36 10.38
C ARG A 108 -9.61 16.50 11.86
N GLU A 109 -8.41 16.05 12.20
CA GLU A 109 -7.91 16.13 13.58
C GLU A 109 -7.84 17.58 14.07
N ASN A 110 -7.51 18.51 13.18
CA ASN A 110 -7.38 19.92 13.51
C ASN A 110 -7.86 20.80 12.35
N VAL A 111 -8.12 22.07 12.65
CA VAL A 111 -8.63 23.04 11.67
C VAL A 111 -7.72 23.16 10.44
N SER A 112 -6.41 22.98 10.59
CA SER A 112 -5.43 23.13 9.51
C SER A 112 -4.87 21.80 8.98
N THR A 113 -5.47 20.65 9.31
CA THR A 113 -5.01 19.36 8.79
C THR A 113 -5.17 19.30 7.28
N ALA A 114 -4.07 19.05 6.56
CA ALA A 114 -4.08 18.70 5.15
C ALA A 114 -3.62 17.25 4.97
N TYR A 115 -4.11 16.59 3.93
CA TYR A 115 -3.60 15.31 3.45
C TYR A 115 -2.87 15.51 2.14
N VAL A 116 -1.78 14.76 1.94
CA VAL A 116 -1.02 14.74 0.70
C VAL A 116 -0.78 13.28 0.35
N PHE A 117 -1.24 12.86 -0.82
CA PHE A 117 -1.09 11.51 -1.35
C PHE A 117 -0.10 11.52 -2.51
N THR A 118 0.72 10.49 -2.64
CA THR A 118 1.49 10.27 -3.87
C THR A 118 0.64 9.60 -4.95
N LEU A 119 0.92 9.94 -6.20
CA LEU A 119 0.31 9.34 -7.38
C LEU A 119 1.27 8.33 -8.04
N GLY A 120 0.73 7.34 -8.75
CA GLY A 120 1.53 6.33 -9.45
C GLY A 120 2.56 5.66 -8.53
N ASP A 121 3.78 5.43 -9.01
CA ASP A 121 4.87 4.79 -8.25
C ASP A 121 5.72 5.78 -7.42
N TYR A 122 5.20 6.99 -7.13
CA TYR A 122 5.89 7.94 -6.26
C TYR A 122 5.80 7.58 -4.78
N PHE A 123 6.83 7.89 -3.99
CA PHE A 123 6.80 7.72 -2.54
C PHE A 123 7.49 8.89 -1.84
N PHE A 124 7.05 9.21 -0.63
CA PHE A 124 7.62 10.28 0.17
C PHE A 124 8.97 9.90 0.76
N ALA A 125 9.93 10.81 0.63
CA ALA A 125 11.25 10.72 1.25
C ALA A 125 11.57 12.04 1.96
N TYR A 126 12.05 11.93 3.19
CA TYR A 126 12.40 13.09 4.02
C TYR A 126 13.75 13.68 3.59
N PRO A 127 13.94 15.02 3.64
CA PRO A 127 15.22 15.63 3.29
C PRO A 127 16.38 15.19 4.18
N ASN A 128 16.09 14.95 5.47
CA ASN A 128 17.08 14.40 6.40
C ASN A 128 17.44 12.99 5.97
N ASN A 129 18.71 12.75 5.66
CA ASN A 129 19.22 11.47 5.16
C ASN A 129 18.47 10.98 3.90
N TYR A 130 18.11 11.90 2.99
CA TYR A 130 17.30 11.62 1.79
C TYR A 130 17.80 10.40 0.99
N ASN A 131 19.10 10.36 0.66
CA ASN A 131 19.66 9.28 -0.16
C ASN A 131 19.53 7.90 0.50
N TYR A 132 19.66 7.83 1.83
CA TYR A 132 19.43 6.59 2.56
C TYR A 132 17.99 6.12 2.40
N TYR A 133 17.00 6.99 2.66
CA TYR A 133 15.58 6.61 2.55
C TYR A 133 15.16 6.29 1.13
N VAL A 134 15.70 7.01 0.14
CA VAL A 134 15.48 6.68 -1.27
C VAL A 134 15.97 5.27 -1.57
N ASN A 135 17.22 4.94 -1.21
CA ASN A 135 17.78 3.62 -1.48
C ASN A 135 17.08 2.51 -0.68
N TYR A 136 16.64 2.81 0.53
CA TYR A 136 15.98 1.86 1.41
C TYR A 136 14.58 1.48 0.90
N TYR A 137 13.77 2.46 0.50
CA TYR A 137 12.38 2.23 0.09
C TYR A 137 12.16 2.04 -1.41
N LYS A 138 13.10 2.47 -2.25
CA LYS A 138 12.98 2.26 -3.70
C LYS A 138 12.85 0.76 -4.00
N ASP A 139 11.97 0.45 -4.95
CA ASP A 139 11.61 -0.89 -5.37
C ASP A 139 10.89 -1.73 -4.31
N THR A 140 10.42 -1.16 -3.21
CA THR A 140 9.54 -1.84 -2.25
C THR A 140 8.07 -1.76 -2.66
N PHE A 141 7.23 -2.68 -2.17
CA PHE A 141 5.78 -2.63 -2.36
C PHE A 141 5.15 -1.80 -1.24
N GLN A 142 4.35 -0.80 -1.61
CA GLN A 142 3.72 0.12 -0.66
C GLN A 142 2.25 0.30 -0.97
N HIS A 143 1.51 0.86 -0.02
CA HIS A 143 0.09 1.16 -0.13
C HIS A 143 -0.25 2.43 0.68
N GLY A 144 -1.46 2.95 0.47
CA GLY A 144 -1.98 4.15 1.13
C GLY A 144 -1.94 5.43 0.27
N GLY A 145 -1.38 5.34 -0.93
CA GLY A 145 -1.48 6.38 -1.96
C GLY A 145 -2.79 6.26 -2.71
N VAL A 146 -2.91 6.99 -3.82
CA VAL A 146 -4.11 6.95 -4.67
C VAL A 146 -3.80 6.53 -6.11
N SER A 147 -2.84 5.62 -6.28
CA SER A 147 -2.64 4.95 -7.58
C SER A 147 -3.79 3.99 -7.88
N LEU A 148 -3.97 3.65 -9.16
CA LEU A 148 -5.04 2.73 -9.58
C LEU A 148 -4.85 1.33 -8.98
N GLU A 149 -3.59 0.89 -8.87
CA GLU A 149 -3.21 -0.38 -8.26
C GLU A 149 -3.54 -0.45 -6.77
N GLU A 150 -3.57 0.69 -6.07
CA GLU A 150 -3.94 0.76 -4.66
C GLU A 150 -5.46 0.87 -4.47
N CYS A 151 -6.15 1.63 -5.31
CA CYS A 151 -7.58 1.96 -5.13
C CYS A 151 -8.55 0.99 -5.82
N ILE A 152 -8.19 0.40 -6.97
CA ILE A 152 -9.06 -0.54 -7.67
C ILE A 152 -8.91 -1.92 -7.03
N ILE A 153 -9.92 -2.32 -6.27
CA ILE A 153 -9.93 -3.59 -5.55
C ILE A 153 -10.76 -4.66 -6.28
N PRO A 154 -10.32 -5.94 -6.30
CA PRO A 154 -11.18 -7.03 -6.72
C PRO A 154 -12.35 -7.20 -5.75
N TYR A 155 -13.52 -7.50 -6.31
CA TYR A 155 -14.68 -7.97 -5.57
C TYR A 155 -15.30 -9.11 -6.34
N ILE A 156 -15.25 -10.31 -5.78
CA ILE A 156 -15.80 -11.51 -6.44
C ILE A 156 -16.79 -12.21 -5.52
N THR A 157 -17.87 -12.70 -6.10
CA THR A 157 -18.83 -13.59 -5.44
C THR A 157 -18.71 -14.97 -6.04
N LEU A 158 -18.52 -15.97 -5.19
CA LEU A 158 -18.31 -17.35 -5.56
C LEU A 158 -19.38 -18.24 -4.95
N THR A 159 -19.72 -19.29 -5.67
CA THR A 159 -20.54 -20.41 -5.21
C THR A 159 -19.78 -21.70 -5.41
N ALA A 160 -20.10 -22.72 -4.62
CA ALA A 160 -19.53 -24.05 -4.81
C ALA A 160 -19.74 -24.53 -6.26
N LYS A 161 -18.71 -25.19 -6.80
CA LYS A 161 -18.82 -25.87 -8.10
C LYS A 161 -19.81 -27.03 -7.93
N GLY A 162 -20.82 -27.08 -8.80
CA GLY A 162 -21.83 -28.13 -8.81
C GLY A 162 -21.27 -29.50 -9.15
#